data_AF-A0A7W9WSM2-F1
#
_entry.id   AF-A0A7W9WSM2-F1
#
_cell.length_a   1.000
_cell.length_b   1.000
_cell.length_c   1.000
_cell.angle_alpha   90.00
_cell.angle_beta   90.00
_cell.angle_gamma   90.00
#
_symmetry.space_group_name_H-M   'P 1'
#
loop_
_entity.id
_entity.type
_entity.pdbx_description
1 polymer ?
#
loop_
_entity_poly.entity_id
_entity_poly.type
_entity_poly.pdbx_seq_one_letter_code
_entity_poly.pdbx_strand_id
1 'polypeptide(L)'
;MMAPEGLERLKNAAAQRCGQCLSRRYGGYHGKHEFKCEAGHRWKTTAQSVLRGAWCPHCAEAQAGSALLLKDGLEQLRARAAEPGGECLDEAYLGTVHRYKFRCSKGHEWSSKGGAVLRGRWCQRCAIDAQRCTIEEARAVAHERGGECLSEIYVNARAHLVWQCHRGHVWPANFDNVRNKGKWCPDCKVLNMISSAKSKARARLEAR
;
A
#
# COMPACT_ATOMS: atom_id res chain seq x y z
N MET A 1 -24.64 -59.07 0.46
CA MET A 1 -23.45 -58.96 -0.41
C MET A 1 -23.64 -57.77 -1.34
N MET A 2 -23.05 -56.60 -1.04
CA MET A 2 -23.20 -55.37 -1.83
C MET A 2 -21.88 -54.60 -1.74
N ALA A 3 -20.86 -54.86 -2.57
CA ALA A 3 -19.57 -54.18 -2.38
C ALA A 3 -18.53 -54.08 -3.52
N PRO A 4 -18.64 -54.71 -4.71
CA PRO A 4 -17.69 -54.42 -5.80
C PRO A 4 -18.06 -53.15 -6.58
N GLU A 5 -19.31 -53.07 -7.05
CA GLU A 5 -19.78 -52.03 -7.96
C GLU A 5 -19.68 -50.61 -7.36
N GLY A 6 -19.91 -50.48 -6.05
CA GLY A 6 -19.85 -49.18 -5.37
C GLY A 6 -18.46 -48.55 -5.39
N LEU A 7 -17.41 -49.34 -5.20
CA LEU A 7 -16.04 -48.84 -5.26
C LEU A 7 -15.60 -48.55 -6.69
N GLU A 8 -16.00 -49.39 -7.64
CA GLU A 8 -15.73 -49.22 -9.07
C GLU A 8 -16.37 -47.94 -9.61
N ARG A 9 -17.61 -47.63 -9.22
CA ARG A 9 -18.26 -46.37 -9.56
C ARG A 9 -17.47 -45.15 -9.08
N LEU A 10 -16.88 -45.21 -7.89
CA LEU A 10 -16.02 -44.13 -7.37
C LEU A 10 -14.69 -44.03 -8.10
N LYS A 11 -14.08 -45.17 -8.45
CA LYS A 11 -12.85 -45.20 -9.26
C LYS A 11 -13.10 -44.63 -10.66
N ASN A 12 -14.21 -44.99 -11.30
CA ASN A 12 -14.61 -44.48 -12.61
C ASN A 12 -14.93 -42.98 -12.56
N ALA A 13 -15.69 -42.53 -11.56
CA ALA A 13 -15.97 -41.10 -11.37
C ALA A 13 -14.70 -40.26 -11.11
N ALA A 14 -13.70 -40.87 -10.47
CA ALA A 14 -12.38 -40.28 -10.29
C ALA A 14 -11.57 -40.19 -11.58
N ALA A 15 -11.52 -41.29 -12.34
CA ALA A 15 -10.78 -41.38 -13.60
C ALA A 15 -11.32 -40.39 -14.64
N GLN A 16 -12.64 -40.20 -14.71
CA GLN A 16 -13.28 -39.19 -15.57
C GLN A 16 -12.82 -37.74 -15.29
N ARG A 17 -12.23 -37.48 -14.13
CA ARG A 17 -11.75 -36.15 -13.70
C ARG A 17 -10.25 -36.14 -13.47
N CYS A 18 -9.52 -37.00 -14.19
CA CYS A 18 -8.07 -37.16 -14.11
C CYS A 18 -7.55 -37.36 -12.67
N GLY A 19 -8.38 -37.99 -11.82
CA GLY A 19 -8.06 -38.23 -10.42
C GLY A 19 -8.18 -39.70 -10.03
N GLN A 20 -7.88 -39.98 -8.76
CA GLN A 20 -7.75 -41.32 -8.22
C GLN A 20 -8.56 -41.48 -6.93
N CYS A 21 -9.28 -42.58 -6.81
CA CYS A 21 -9.85 -43.03 -5.54
C CYS A 21 -8.78 -43.85 -4.80
N LEU A 22 -8.36 -43.38 -3.62
CA LEU A 22 -7.33 -44.01 -2.78
C LEU A 22 -7.93 -45.02 -1.79
N SER A 23 -9.25 -44.99 -1.58
CA SER A 23 -9.93 -45.94 -0.69
C SER A 23 -9.90 -47.38 -1.24
N ARG A 24 -9.54 -48.34 -0.39
CA ARG A 24 -9.50 -49.78 -0.73
C ARG A 24 -10.83 -50.51 -0.50
N ARG A 25 -11.75 -49.91 0.27
CA ARG A 25 -13.06 -50.48 0.60
C ARG A 25 -14.17 -49.45 0.38
N TYR A 26 -15.34 -49.90 -0.02
CA TYR A 26 -16.52 -49.06 -0.17
C TYR A 26 -17.24 -48.89 1.16
N GLY A 27 -17.17 -47.70 1.75
CA GLY A 27 -17.86 -47.36 3.01
C GLY A 27 -19.35 -47.03 2.90
N GLY A 28 -20.00 -47.34 1.76
CA GLY A 28 -21.40 -46.96 1.51
C GLY A 28 -21.59 -45.54 0.97
N TYR A 29 -22.83 -45.17 0.65
CA TYR A 29 -23.15 -43.91 -0.06
C TYR A 29 -22.81 -42.64 0.74
N HIS A 30 -22.96 -42.69 2.06
CA HIS A 30 -22.58 -41.61 2.99
C HIS A 30 -21.23 -41.87 3.68
N GLY A 31 -20.58 -43.00 3.37
CA GLY A 31 -19.23 -43.28 3.85
C GLY A 31 -18.24 -42.29 3.28
N LYS A 32 -17.18 -41.99 4.04
CA LYS A 32 -16.08 -41.14 3.58
C LYS A 32 -15.06 -41.98 2.82
N HIS A 33 -14.65 -41.48 1.66
CA HIS A 33 -13.62 -42.08 0.81
C HIS A 33 -12.56 -41.03 0.50
N GLU A 34 -11.34 -41.51 0.33
CA GLU A 34 -10.18 -40.67 0.06
C GLU A 34 -9.91 -40.60 -1.44
N PHE A 35 -9.69 -39.38 -1.93
CA PHE A 35 -9.46 -39.10 -3.35
C PHE A 35 -8.22 -38.22 -3.53
N LYS A 36 -7.65 -38.29 -4.74
CA LYS A 36 -6.56 -37.43 -5.21
C LYS A 36 -6.92 -36.86 -6.58
N CYS A 37 -6.77 -35.55 -6.81
CA CYS A 37 -6.99 -34.95 -8.14
C CYS A 37 -5.67 -34.87 -8.92
N GLU A 38 -5.77 -34.45 -10.19
CA GLU A 38 -4.64 -34.22 -11.09
C GLU A 38 -3.62 -33.24 -10.51
N ALA A 39 -4.08 -32.14 -9.91
CA ALA A 39 -3.23 -31.16 -9.22
C ALA A 39 -2.59 -31.70 -7.92
N GLY A 40 -2.81 -32.97 -7.58
CA GLY A 40 -2.19 -33.64 -6.44
C GLY A 40 -2.89 -33.47 -5.10
N HIS A 41 -3.95 -32.66 -5.02
CA HIS A 41 -4.70 -32.45 -3.77
C HIS A 41 -5.35 -33.75 -3.32
N ARG A 42 -5.25 -34.04 -2.01
CA ARG A 42 -5.90 -35.19 -1.37
C ARG A 42 -6.99 -34.71 -0.44
N TRP A 43 -8.17 -35.30 -0.53
CA TRP A 43 -9.28 -34.97 0.35
C TRP A 43 -10.16 -36.18 0.65
N LYS A 44 -10.96 -36.08 1.71
CA LYS A 44 -11.94 -37.08 2.10
C LYS A 44 -13.34 -36.49 1.95
N THR A 45 -14.19 -37.16 1.20
CA THR A 45 -15.60 -36.76 1.00
C THR A 45 -16.49 -37.99 0.86
N THR A 46 -17.80 -37.81 0.77
CA THR A 46 -18.75 -38.91 0.62
C THR A 46 -18.87 -39.38 -0.82
N ALA A 47 -19.19 -40.67 -0.99
CA ALA A 47 -19.51 -41.24 -2.30
C ALA A 47 -20.63 -40.48 -3.02
N GLN A 48 -21.68 -40.07 -2.28
CA GLN A 48 -22.76 -39.23 -2.79
C GLN A 48 -22.27 -37.93 -3.44
N SER A 49 -21.36 -37.21 -2.79
CA SER A 49 -20.85 -35.92 -3.26
C SER A 49 -20.13 -36.08 -4.61
N VAL A 50 -19.27 -37.09 -4.69
CA VAL A 50 -18.53 -37.44 -5.91
C VAL A 50 -19.45 -37.87 -7.05
N LEU A 51 -20.41 -38.74 -6.76
CA LEU A 51 -21.34 -39.27 -7.76
C LEU A 51 -22.34 -38.21 -8.25
N ARG A 52 -22.64 -37.18 -7.44
CA ARG A 52 -23.44 -36.01 -7.85
C ARG A 52 -22.63 -34.95 -8.61
N GLY A 53 -21.32 -35.15 -8.77
CA GLY A 53 -20.47 -34.35 -9.62
C GLY A 53 -19.53 -33.37 -8.91
N ALA A 54 -19.62 -33.23 -7.59
CA ALA A 54 -18.64 -32.47 -6.82
C ALA A 54 -17.32 -33.25 -6.71
N TRP A 55 -16.19 -32.58 -6.95
CA TRP A 55 -14.89 -33.26 -7.04
C TRP A 55 -13.89 -32.76 -6.01
N CYS A 56 -12.92 -31.94 -6.42
CA CYS A 56 -11.86 -31.44 -5.55
C CYS A 56 -12.23 -30.04 -5.01
N PRO A 57 -12.41 -29.87 -3.69
CA PRO A 57 -12.77 -28.57 -3.12
C PRO A 57 -11.68 -27.51 -3.32
N HIS A 58 -10.41 -27.90 -3.26
CA HIS A 58 -9.28 -26.97 -3.49
C HIS A 58 -9.22 -26.49 -4.95
N CYS A 59 -9.48 -27.37 -5.92
CA CYS A 59 -9.56 -26.95 -7.32
C CYS A 59 -10.81 -26.10 -7.59
N ALA A 60 -11.95 -26.45 -6.98
CA ALA A 60 -13.20 -25.68 -7.12
C ALA A 60 -13.05 -24.28 -6.49
N GLU A 61 -12.39 -24.17 -5.35
CA GLU A 61 -12.09 -22.90 -4.69
C GLU A 61 -11.07 -22.07 -5.49
N ALA A 62 -10.01 -22.70 -6.01
CA ALA A 62 -9.06 -22.04 -6.90
C ALA A 62 -9.74 -21.55 -8.20
N GLN A 63 -10.67 -22.33 -8.77
CA GLN A 63 -11.44 -21.93 -9.96
C GLN A 63 -12.42 -20.80 -9.65
N ALA A 64 -13.17 -20.86 -8.54
CA ALA A 64 -14.04 -19.79 -8.10
C ALA A 64 -13.26 -18.50 -7.79
N GLY A 65 -12.08 -18.62 -7.14
CA GLY A 65 -11.15 -17.51 -6.93
C GLY A 65 -10.61 -16.95 -8.24
N SER A 66 -10.29 -17.81 -9.22
CA SER A 66 -9.84 -17.41 -10.55
C SER A 66 -10.92 -16.69 -11.37
N ALA A 67 -12.19 -17.06 -11.21
CA ALA A 67 -13.32 -16.38 -11.84
C ALA A 67 -13.54 -14.95 -11.30
N LEU A 68 -13.07 -14.67 -10.07
CA LEU A 68 -13.04 -13.34 -9.48
C LEU A 68 -11.79 -12.53 -9.86
N LEU A 69 -10.82 -13.15 -10.55
CA LEU A 69 -9.65 -12.42 -11.05
C LEU A 69 -10.04 -11.56 -12.24
N LEU A 70 -9.63 -10.29 -12.21
CA LEU A 70 -9.66 -9.44 -13.40
C LEU A 70 -8.86 -10.12 -14.50
N LYS A 71 -9.50 -10.35 -15.66
CA LYS A 71 -8.90 -11.01 -16.82
C LYS A 71 -7.62 -10.29 -17.30
N ASP A 72 -7.58 -8.98 -17.12
CA ASP A 72 -6.51 -8.04 -17.47
C ASP A 72 -5.76 -7.51 -16.23
N GLY A 73 -5.87 -8.18 -15.07
CA GLY A 73 -5.33 -7.68 -13.81
C GLY A 73 -3.82 -7.43 -13.80
N LEU A 74 -3.04 -8.26 -14.49
CA LEU A 74 -1.60 -8.04 -14.63
C LEU A 74 -1.27 -6.83 -15.51
N GLU A 75 -2.02 -6.67 -16.61
CA GLU A 75 -1.87 -5.56 -17.53
C GLU A 75 -2.21 -4.24 -16.84
N GLN A 76 -3.31 -4.20 -16.08
CA GLN A 76 -3.66 -3.03 -15.27
C GLN A 76 -2.58 -2.69 -14.23
N LEU A 77 -2.01 -3.70 -13.56
CA LEU A 77 -0.91 -3.48 -12.61
C LEU A 77 0.34 -2.92 -13.31
N ARG A 78 0.68 -3.43 -14.48
CA ARG A 78 1.82 -2.95 -15.29
C ARG A 78 1.57 -1.54 -15.82
N ALA A 79 0.36 -1.23 -16.29
CA ALA A 79 -0.02 0.11 -16.74
C ALA A 79 0.11 1.13 -15.60
N ARG A 80 -0.43 0.81 -14.42
CA ARG A 80 -0.28 1.64 -13.22
C ARG A 80 1.16 1.79 -12.75
N ALA A 81 1.98 0.77 -12.96
CA ALA A 81 3.40 0.85 -12.70
C ALA A 81 4.16 1.77 -13.66
N ALA A 82 3.79 1.71 -14.94
CA ALA A 82 4.43 2.47 -15.99
C ALA A 82 4.09 3.98 -15.93
N GLU A 83 2.92 4.38 -15.44
CA GLU A 83 2.52 5.80 -15.26
C GLU A 83 3.60 6.65 -14.55
N PRO A 84 4.14 6.25 -13.38
CA PRO A 84 5.27 6.92 -12.71
C PRO A 84 6.67 6.46 -13.17
N GLY A 85 6.77 5.75 -14.29
CA GLY A 85 8.02 5.22 -14.85
C GLY A 85 8.59 4.03 -14.09
N GLY A 86 7.76 3.22 -13.45
CA GLY A 86 8.17 1.99 -12.77
C GLY A 86 7.67 0.72 -13.45
N GLU A 87 7.89 -0.41 -12.81
CA GLU A 87 7.59 -1.74 -13.33
C GLU A 87 7.02 -2.67 -12.24
N CYS A 88 6.17 -3.60 -12.66
CA CYS A 88 5.76 -4.75 -11.88
C CYS A 88 6.72 -5.91 -12.21
N LEU A 89 7.36 -6.48 -11.20
CA LEU A 89 8.37 -7.52 -11.35
C LEU A 89 7.77 -8.94 -11.36
N ASP A 90 6.47 -9.07 -11.13
CA ASP A 90 5.77 -10.36 -11.19
C ASP A 90 5.22 -10.65 -12.60
N GLU A 91 5.18 -11.94 -12.93
CA GLU A 91 4.76 -12.45 -14.26
C GLU A 91 3.31 -12.93 -14.29
N ALA A 92 2.68 -13.10 -13.13
CA ALA A 92 1.32 -13.65 -13.00
C ALA A 92 0.45 -12.79 -12.09
N TYR A 93 -0.84 -12.71 -12.40
CA TYR A 93 -1.84 -12.06 -11.55
C TYR A 93 -2.55 -13.10 -10.68
N LEU A 94 -2.38 -12.96 -9.36
CA LEU A 94 -2.95 -13.83 -8.33
C LEU A 94 -4.08 -13.13 -7.54
N GLY A 95 -4.58 -12.00 -8.06
CA GLY A 95 -5.69 -11.24 -7.48
C GLY A 95 -5.31 -9.97 -6.73
N THR A 96 -6.32 -9.20 -6.35
CA THR A 96 -6.15 -7.86 -5.76
C THR A 96 -5.56 -7.89 -4.35
N VAL A 97 -5.76 -8.98 -3.61
CA VAL A 97 -5.26 -9.15 -2.24
C VAL A 97 -3.81 -9.64 -2.19
N HIS A 98 -3.33 -10.25 -3.28
CA HIS A 98 -1.97 -10.76 -3.39
C HIS A 98 -0.95 -9.62 -3.39
N ARG A 99 0.25 -9.88 -2.86
CA ARG A 99 1.35 -8.93 -2.78
C ARG A 99 2.31 -9.14 -3.94
N TYR A 100 2.48 -8.10 -4.76
CA TYR A 100 3.37 -8.11 -5.91
C TYR A 100 4.62 -7.27 -5.61
N LYS A 101 5.72 -7.59 -6.27
CA LYS A 101 6.97 -6.84 -6.27
C LYS A 101 6.94 -5.77 -7.35
N PHE A 102 7.35 -4.57 -6.98
CA PHE A 102 7.42 -3.42 -7.88
C PHE A 102 8.78 -2.73 -7.76
N ARG A 103 9.20 -2.08 -8.83
CA ARG A 103 10.35 -1.17 -8.86
C ARG A 103 9.93 0.18 -9.43
N CYS A 104 10.33 1.29 -8.82
CA CYS A 104 10.05 2.63 -9.37
C CYS A 104 11.22 3.13 -10.23
N SER A 105 11.01 4.23 -10.96
CA SER A 105 12.03 4.93 -11.76
C SER A 105 13.29 5.31 -10.97
N LYS A 106 13.20 5.54 -9.66
CA LYS A 106 14.35 5.80 -8.78
C LYS A 106 15.06 4.54 -8.28
N GLY A 107 14.66 3.35 -8.75
CA GLY A 107 15.24 2.06 -8.36
C GLY A 107 14.78 1.52 -6.99
N HIS A 108 13.78 2.13 -6.35
CA HIS A 108 13.24 1.58 -5.10
C HIS A 108 12.40 0.33 -5.39
N GLU A 109 12.71 -0.77 -4.70
CA GLU A 109 11.93 -2.00 -4.74
C GLU A 109 11.06 -2.16 -3.49
N TRP A 110 9.82 -2.59 -3.67
CA TRP A 110 8.91 -2.89 -2.56
C TRP A 110 7.86 -3.93 -2.94
N SER A 111 7.18 -4.47 -1.92
CA SER A 111 6.01 -5.33 -2.13
C SER A 111 4.72 -4.64 -1.68
N SER A 112 3.67 -4.72 -2.48
CA SER A 112 2.35 -4.12 -2.18
C SER A 112 1.21 -4.97 -2.69
N LYS A 113 0.01 -4.82 -2.09
CA LYS A 113 -1.19 -5.50 -2.59
C LYS A 113 -1.56 -4.95 -3.97
N GLY A 114 -1.93 -5.82 -4.90
CA GLY A 114 -2.32 -5.39 -6.26
C GLY A 114 -3.44 -4.35 -6.23
N GLY A 115 -4.48 -4.57 -5.43
CA GLY A 115 -5.59 -3.62 -5.27
C GLY A 115 -5.21 -2.29 -4.60
N ALA A 116 -4.04 -2.17 -3.95
CA ALA A 116 -3.55 -0.88 -3.47
C ALA A 116 -2.89 -0.07 -4.60
N VAL A 117 -2.13 -0.75 -5.46
CA VAL A 117 -1.51 -0.16 -6.65
C VAL A 117 -2.55 0.26 -7.67
N LEU A 118 -3.56 -0.58 -7.91
CA LEU A 118 -4.68 -0.24 -8.80
C LEU A 118 -5.48 0.99 -8.32
N ARG A 119 -5.47 1.29 -7.01
CA ARG A 119 -6.06 2.50 -6.41
C ARG A 119 -5.12 3.71 -6.38
N GLY A 120 -3.94 3.62 -6.99
CA GLY A 120 -2.98 4.72 -7.12
C GLY A 120 -1.91 4.81 -6.02
N ARG A 121 -1.82 3.85 -5.09
CA ARG A 121 -0.67 3.81 -4.16
C ARG A 121 0.55 3.23 -4.85
N TRP A 122 1.62 4.01 -4.97
CA TRP A 122 2.84 3.60 -5.65
C TRP A 122 4.03 3.39 -4.70
N CYS A 123 5.10 4.17 -4.86
CA CYS A 123 6.32 4.06 -4.08
C CYS A 123 6.27 4.97 -2.85
N GLN A 124 6.21 4.36 -1.66
CA GLN A 124 6.20 5.11 -0.40
C GLN A 124 7.49 5.90 -0.19
N ARG A 125 8.66 5.38 -0.57
CA ARG A 125 9.93 6.11 -0.48
C ARG A 125 9.92 7.36 -1.34
N CYS A 126 9.50 7.25 -2.61
CA CYS A 126 9.36 8.43 -3.47
C CYS A 126 8.35 9.44 -2.91
N ALA A 127 7.24 8.98 -2.33
CA ALA A 127 6.26 9.86 -1.71
C ALA A 127 6.84 10.60 -0.49
N ILE A 128 7.64 9.91 0.34
CA ILE A 128 8.34 10.53 1.47
C ILE A 128 9.40 11.51 0.96
N ASP A 129 10.21 11.12 -0.01
CA ASP A 129 11.28 11.96 -0.58
C ASP A 129 10.70 13.23 -1.21
N ALA A 130 9.56 13.14 -1.90
CA ALA A 130 8.84 14.30 -2.44
C ALA A 130 8.24 15.20 -1.36
N GLN A 131 8.02 14.69 -0.14
CA GLN A 131 7.55 15.47 1.01
C GLN A 131 8.69 16.07 1.83
N ARG A 132 9.97 15.71 1.56
CA ARG A 132 11.10 16.33 2.24
C ARG A 132 11.25 17.75 1.72
N CYS A 133 10.85 18.70 2.54
CA CYS A 133 11.08 20.11 2.23
C CYS A 133 12.58 20.39 2.18
N THR A 134 12.99 21.28 1.30
CA THR A 134 14.39 21.67 1.17
C THR A 134 14.66 23.02 1.84
N ILE A 135 15.93 23.35 2.03
CA ILE A 135 16.29 24.66 2.61
C ILE A 135 15.93 25.81 1.66
N GLU A 136 15.92 25.55 0.36
CA GLU A 136 15.51 26.47 -0.70
C GLU A 136 14.03 26.80 -0.59
N GLU A 137 13.16 25.81 -0.32
CA GLU A 137 11.74 26.07 -0.05
C GLU A 137 11.56 26.95 1.19
N ALA A 138 12.36 26.71 2.24
CA ALA A 138 12.33 27.55 3.44
C ALA A 138 12.76 29.00 3.14
N ARG A 139 13.80 29.19 2.32
CA ARG A 139 14.26 30.51 1.87
C ARG A 139 13.23 31.22 1.00
N ALA A 140 12.58 30.50 0.07
CA ALA A 140 11.52 31.07 -0.77
C ALA A 140 10.35 31.59 0.08
N VAL A 141 9.88 30.80 1.06
CA VAL A 141 8.81 31.22 1.97
C VAL A 141 9.23 32.42 2.83
N ALA A 142 10.50 32.50 3.23
CA ALA A 142 10.99 33.66 3.95
C ALA A 142 10.95 34.92 3.09
N HIS A 143 11.43 34.81 1.85
CA HIS A 143 11.48 35.90 0.89
C HIS A 143 10.08 36.41 0.51
N GLU A 144 9.11 35.51 0.27
CA GLU A 144 7.71 35.87 0.04
C GLU A 144 7.09 36.69 1.18
N ARG A 145 7.60 36.55 2.40
CA ARG A 145 7.17 37.29 3.60
C ARG A 145 8.06 38.49 3.93
N GLY A 146 8.92 38.89 2.98
CA GLY A 146 9.84 40.01 3.12
C GLY A 146 10.96 39.78 4.13
N GLY A 147 11.29 38.53 4.44
CA GLY A 147 12.38 38.18 5.35
C GLY A 147 13.35 37.17 4.76
N GLU A 148 14.19 36.60 5.61
CA GLU A 148 15.26 35.70 5.23
C GLU A 148 15.29 34.46 6.13
N CYS A 149 15.65 33.31 5.55
CA CYS A 149 15.97 32.10 6.31
C CYS A 149 17.49 32.03 6.46
N LEU A 150 17.98 32.26 7.68
CA LEU A 150 19.41 32.31 8.01
C LEU A 150 20.02 30.91 8.20
N SER A 151 19.20 29.86 8.23
CA SER A 151 19.71 28.49 8.31
C SER A 151 20.28 28.01 6.98
N GLU A 152 21.36 27.25 7.05
CA GLU A 152 22.00 26.62 5.89
C GLU A 152 21.51 25.19 5.62
N ILE A 153 21.03 24.50 6.67
CA ILE A 153 20.68 23.08 6.61
C ILE A 153 19.24 22.87 7.06
N TYR A 154 18.47 22.17 6.23
CA TYR A 154 17.15 21.65 6.60
C TYR A 154 17.26 20.17 6.98
N VAL A 155 17.02 19.85 8.27
CA VAL A 155 17.14 18.47 8.77
C VAL A 155 15.80 17.72 8.66
N ASN A 156 14.72 18.31 9.18
CA ASN A 156 13.36 17.77 9.11
C ASN A 156 12.30 18.83 9.49
N ALA A 157 11.01 18.49 9.35
CA ALA A 157 9.90 19.41 9.62
C ALA A 157 9.76 19.89 11.06
N ARG A 158 10.38 19.21 12.04
CA ARG A 158 10.35 19.59 13.46
C ARG A 158 11.59 20.37 13.88
N ALA A 159 12.68 20.31 13.11
CA ALA A 159 13.88 21.08 13.36
C ALA A 159 13.58 22.59 13.26
N HIS A 160 14.14 23.36 14.18
CA HIS A 160 14.03 24.81 14.15
C HIS A 160 15.00 25.35 13.10
N LEU A 161 14.49 26.21 12.21
CA LEU A 161 15.27 27.09 11.37
C LEU A 161 15.33 28.47 12.02
N VAL A 162 16.36 29.23 11.68
CA VAL A 162 16.54 30.62 12.12
C VAL A 162 15.98 31.52 11.02
N TRP A 163 15.01 32.37 11.40
CA TRP A 163 14.32 33.26 10.49
C TRP A 163 14.61 34.71 10.87
N GLN A 164 14.62 35.58 9.86
CA GLN A 164 14.67 37.02 10.00
C GLN A 164 13.46 37.64 9.29
N CYS A 165 12.78 38.61 9.89
CA CYS A 165 11.69 39.33 9.24
C CYS A 165 12.17 40.62 8.56
N HIS A 166 11.30 41.27 7.80
CA HIS A 166 11.55 42.57 7.17
C HIS A 166 11.96 43.70 8.13
N ARG A 167 11.75 43.55 9.45
CA ARG A 167 12.18 44.51 10.49
C ARG A 167 13.51 44.15 11.14
N GLY A 168 14.14 43.05 10.73
CA GLY A 168 15.42 42.58 11.27
C GLY A 168 15.32 41.60 12.45
N HIS A 169 14.13 41.35 13.03
CA HIS A 169 13.98 40.44 14.16
C HIS A 169 14.39 39.02 13.80
N VAL A 170 15.20 38.39 14.66
CA VAL A 170 15.68 37.01 14.47
C VAL A 170 15.04 36.08 15.49
N TRP A 171 14.46 34.96 15.03
CA TRP A 171 13.85 33.96 15.92
C TRP A 171 13.97 32.52 15.39
N PRO A 172 14.01 31.52 16.29
CA PRO A 172 13.96 30.12 15.91
C PRO A 172 12.50 29.65 15.74
N ALA A 173 12.17 29.05 14.61
CA ALA A 173 10.87 28.40 14.36
C ALA A 173 11.01 27.22 13.40
N ASN A 174 10.21 26.19 13.57
CA ASN A 174 10.16 25.11 12.59
C ASN A 174 9.39 25.56 11.33
N PHE A 175 9.65 24.86 10.22
CA PHE A 175 9.11 25.23 8.92
C PHE A 175 7.58 25.09 8.84
N ASP A 176 6.99 24.12 9.55
CA ASP A 176 5.54 23.93 9.61
C ASP A 176 4.80 25.14 10.22
N ASN A 177 5.34 25.72 11.30
CA ASN A 177 4.77 26.90 11.93
C ASN A 177 4.78 28.10 10.98
N VAL A 178 5.86 28.28 10.24
CA VAL A 178 6.02 29.37 9.29
C VAL A 178 5.12 29.14 8.07
N ARG A 179 5.30 28.03 7.34
CA ARG A 179 4.60 27.75 6.09
C ARG A 179 3.12 27.48 6.28
N ASN A 180 2.77 26.49 7.11
CA ASN A 180 1.41 25.96 7.16
C ASN A 180 0.52 26.70 8.18
N LYS A 181 1.08 27.13 9.33
CA LYS A 181 0.30 27.79 10.39
C LYS A 181 0.33 29.32 10.35
N GLY A 182 1.03 29.92 9.40
CA GLY A 182 1.12 31.38 9.25
C GLY A 182 1.81 32.10 10.41
N LYS A 183 2.52 31.41 11.30
CA LYS A 183 3.24 32.02 12.42
C LYS A 183 4.57 32.57 11.90
N TRP A 184 4.62 33.88 11.70
CA TRP A 184 5.81 34.58 11.21
C TRP A 184 6.67 35.10 12.38
N CYS A 185 6.80 36.41 12.54
CA CYS A 185 7.59 37.01 13.60
C CYS A 185 6.78 37.25 14.88
N PRO A 186 7.19 36.69 16.05
CA PRO A 186 6.52 36.94 17.33
C PRO A 186 6.63 38.40 17.76
N ASP A 187 7.76 39.05 17.51
CA ASP A 187 8.00 40.45 17.87
C ASP A 187 7.12 41.39 17.04
N CYS A 188 7.03 41.19 15.72
CA CYS A 188 6.09 41.92 14.86
C CYS A 188 4.63 41.71 15.30
N LYS A 189 4.27 40.48 15.71
CA LYS A 189 2.92 40.20 16.21
C LYS A 189 2.62 41.03 17.46
N VAL A 190 3.55 41.09 18.42
CA VAL A 190 3.39 41.91 19.62
C VAL A 190 3.36 43.39 19.28
N LEU A 191 4.25 43.87 18.41
CA LEU A 191 4.27 45.26 17.94
C LEU A 191 2.93 45.69 17.34
N ASN A 192 2.30 44.83 16.54
CA ASN A 192 0.99 45.10 15.93
C ASN A 192 -0.17 45.12 16.95
N MET A 193 0.01 44.53 18.15
CA MET A 193 -0.99 44.56 19.22
C MET A 193 -0.83 45.76 20.15
N ILE A 194 0.35 46.41 20.19
CA ILE A 194 0.58 47.57 21.05
C ILE A 194 -0.02 48.81 20.39
N SER A 195 -1.16 49.27 20.92
CA SER A 195 -1.87 50.47 20.45
C SER A 195 -1.15 51.78 20.79
N SER A 196 -0.39 51.80 21.90
CA SER A 196 0.29 53.01 22.36
C SER A 196 1.68 53.18 21.74
N ALA A 197 1.86 54.24 20.95
CA ALA A 197 3.14 54.61 20.36
C ALA A 197 4.23 54.93 21.41
N LYS A 198 3.84 55.38 22.62
CA LYS A 198 4.78 55.73 23.71
C LYS A 198 5.17 54.54 24.59
N SER A 199 4.70 53.34 24.28
CA SER A 199 4.99 52.16 25.09
C SER A 199 6.49 51.85 25.10
N LYS A 200 7.08 51.72 26.30
CA LYS A 200 8.48 51.25 26.46
C LYS A 200 8.69 49.86 25.84
N ALA A 201 7.67 49.00 25.86
CA ALA A 201 7.74 47.68 25.23
C ALA A 201 7.83 47.78 23.70
N ARG A 202 7.14 48.75 23.08
CA ARG A 202 7.25 49.03 21.65
C ARG A 202 8.66 49.47 21.29
N ALA A 203 9.20 50.46 21.99
CA ALA A 203 10.55 50.98 21.73
C ALA A 203 11.63 49.88 21.83
N ARG A 204 11.51 48.96 22.79
CA ARG A 204 12.45 47.81 22.92
C ARG A 204 12.39 46.87 21.72
N LEU A 205 11.18 46.57 21.23
CA LEU A 205 10.99 45.66 20.09
C LEU A 205 11.39 46.31 18.77
N GLU A 206 11.27 47.62 18.62
CA GLU A 206 11.73 48.34 17.41
C GLU A 206 13.26 48.51 17.36
N ALA A 207 13.94 48.46 18.51
CA ALA A 207 15.39 48.60 18.63
C ALA A 207 16.17 47.28 18.57
N ARG A 208 15.47 46.14 18.39
CA ARG A 208 16.04 44.79 18.32
C ARG A 208 16.18 44.36 16.87
#